data_AF-A0A7Y5LDE3-F1
#
_entry.id   AF-A0A7Y5LDE3-F1
#
_cell.length_a   1.000
_cell.length_b   1.000
_cell.length_c   1.000
_cell.angle_alpha   90.00
_cell.angle_beta   90.00
_cell.angle_gamma   90.00
#
_symmetry.space_group_name_H-M   'P 1'
#
loop_
_entity.id
_entity.type
_entity.pdbx_description
1 polymer ?
#
loop_
_entity_poly.entity_id
_entity_poly.type
_entity_poly.pdbx_seq_one_letter_code
_entity_poly.pdbx_strand_id
1 'polypeptide(L)'
;MSARSSALILDPSYVTLPDMNSPKLTPQEVTQNYYAGYQLAIDIIRRQHKSLGFSVADTDMDVIELAQSVFGCERLVQLIQEQKFNEAIYSAVIKEEVDQLSKSLFPDVGKRRFVSIDKLHDDYNIDFSGEEVTAETPSISPFEILDYLQDKLSLENFTYLQQLFAHQDAKDRDFLWNDKIYRLIDQSVGYLEEKIIQMRRLYPDGIPFQQDDIDVKRDLTESEIIGCYKNVFLGIYSKFPVNFLSYDTLFRCAVMTRFAVESVLQKKPLDILKEYTVSDFASVGLTGVVRYFNYSLNRIIRNAYPDILMPWEQAHVEDGFWSDEHNRHLAIRWLVEEKLKIPRDLIPKSLRDDQIKKSTFVENGLSYMFVQYYKSVSRAIGSAYPELMPWELGSVPNSFWQGDEGNRNIVRAVQWMIRKMGIPISAIPGRIKDKTISRETFKQYGLSTVFERLFKKNMFLLFNAAYPGQFEIWEIGKVPGDYWDDLLRAYRAALWICKKERIDEKKIAKAIRTKRIRKETFAKYGLGGMLKKCFDNDLYKAYLPYILPKKQDVELFMRDVILQTIIQKQIRDLQPSTGLMKLVRHLFFKTLLSSVERTQIRFYRRIQKRVKQRMGEMVHRVMQEQD
;
A
#
# COMPACT_ATOMS: atom_id res chain seq x y z
N MET A 1 -10.92 68.13 -28.20
CA MET A 1 -10.95 67.62 -29.59
C MET A 1 -10.48 66.18 -29.58
N SER A 2 -11.25 65.29 -30.23
CA SER A 2 -10.93 63.90 -30.61
C SER A 2 -10.68 62.90 -29.46
N ALA A 3 -11.69 62.18 -28.99
CA ALA A 3 -12.32 60.99 -29.57
C ALA A 3 -11.56 59.68 -29.20
N ARG A 4 -12.29 58.88 -28.43
CA ARG A 4 -11.97 57.54 -27.92
C ARG A 4 -11.80 56.54 -29.07
N SER A 5 -10.83 55.65 -28.95
CA SER A 5 -10.87 54.33 -29.59
C SER A 5 -10.55 53.27 -28.54
N SER A 6 -11.49 52.35 -28.40
CA SER A 6 -11.52 51.21 -27.50
C SER A 6 -10.92 49.99 -28.19
N ALA A 7 -10.10 49.20 -27.49
CA ALA A 7 -9.99 47.76 -27.72
C ALA A 7 -9.31 47.05 -26.52
N LEU A 8 -10.14 46.32 -25.76
CA LEU A 8 -9.91 45.03 -25.09
C LEU A 8 -8.55 44.73 -24.42
N ILE A 9 -8.56 44.71 -23.09
CA ILE A 9 -7.75 43.79 -22.27
C ILE A 9 -8.66 43.17 -21.19
N LEU A 10 -8.63 41.84 -21.11
CA LEU A 10 -9.28 40.98 -20.12
C LEU A 10 -8.75 41.29 -18.70
N ASP A 11 -9.64 41.53 -17.73
CA ASP A 11 -9.28 41.61 -16.32
C ASP A 11 -9.92 40.43 -15.54
N PRO A 12 -9.11 39.53 -14.95
CA PRO A 12 -9.61 38.45 -14.10
C PRO A 12 -9.94 39.03 -12.71
N SER A 13 -11.22 39.00 -12.35
CA SER A 13 -11.69 39.34 -11.02
C SER A 13 -11.11 38.38 -9.96
N TYR A 14 -9.98 38.78 -9.39
CA TYR A 14 -9.46 38.27 -8.14
C TYR A 14 -10.43 38.64 -7.01
N VAL A 15 -11.00 37.62 -6.37
CA VAL A 15 -11.68 37.74 -5.08
C VAL A 15 -10.61 38.03 -4.02
N THR A 16 -10.68 39.21 -3.40
CA THR A 16 -9.86 39.62 -2.26
C THR A 16 -10.18 38.79 -1.02
N LEU A 17 -9.14 38.26 -0.37
CA LEU A 17 -9.24 37.60 0.94
C LEU A 17 -9.57 38.64 2.04
N PRO A 18 -10.41 38.32 3.05
CA PRO A 18 -10.74 39.25 4.13
C PRO A 18 -9.69 39.29 5.26
N ASP A 19 -9.75 40.41 5.97
CA ASP A 19 -8.82 40.97 6.96
C ASP A 19 -8.62 40.14 8.25
N MET A 20 -7.36 40.03 8.72
CA MET A 20 -6.87 39.13 9.78
C MET A 20 -6.94 39.72 11.21
N ASN A 21 -8.04 40.38 11.59
CA ASN A 21 -8.17 40.94 12.95
C ASN A 21 -9.62 40.88 13.51
N SER A 22 -10.19 39.67 13.57
CA SER A 22 -11.43 39.41 14.32
C SER A 22 -11.13 38.84 15.72
N PRO A 23 -11.86 39.25 16.79
CA PRO A 23 -11.62 38.75 18.14
C PRO A 23 -11.90 37.25 18.24
N LYS A 24 -10.93 36.47 18.76
CA LYS A 24 -11.06 35.01 18.93
C LYS A 24 -12.23 34.66 19.87
N LEU A 25 -13.08 33.74 19.44
CA LEU A 25 -14.25 33.27 20.19
C LEU A 25 -13.87 32.59 21.50
N THR A 26 -14.72 32.68 22.52
CA THR A 26 -14.52 31.95 23.77
C THR A 26 -14.76 30.45 23.59
N PRO A 27 -14.14 29.56 24.38
CA PRO A 27 -14.33 28.11 24.26
C PRO A 27 -15.79 27.66 24.38
N GLN A 28 -16.60 28.40 25.15
CA GLN A 28 -18.03 28.12 25.31
C GLN A 28 -18.81 28.47 24.04
N GLU A 29 -18.47 29.57 23.37
CA GLU A 29 -19.06 29.97 22.08
C GLU A 29 -18.64 29.01 20.96
N VAL A 30 -17.39 28.56 20.94
CA VAL A 30 -16.90 27.54 19.99
C VAL A 30 -17.65 26.22 20.16
N THR A 31 -17.91 25.81 21.41
CA THR A 31 -18.68 24.61 21.71
C THR A 31 -20.15 24.75 21.28
N GLN A 32 -20.76 25.93 21.50
CA GLN A 32 -22.10 26.23 21.03
C GLN A 32 -22.19 26.24 19.50
N ASN A 33 -21.19 26.79 18.82
CA ASN A 33 -21.08 26.77 17.37
C ASN A 33 -21.00 25.34 16.83
N TYR A 34 -20.22 24.47 17.48
CA TYR A 34 -20.12 23.06 17.11
C TYR A 34 -21.47 22.35 17.22
N TYR A 35 -22.17 22.46 18.35
CA TYR A 35 -23.45 21.78 18.53
C TYR A 35 -24.54 22.33 17.60
N ALA A 36 -24.63 23.65 17.44
CA ALA A 36 -25.59 24.28 16.54
C ALA A 36 -25.32 23.92 15.07
N GLY A 37 -24.05 23.95 14.66
CA GLY A 37 -23.63 23.53 13.33
C GLY A 37 -23.84 22.05 13.06
N TYR A 38 -23.55 21.19 14.05
CA TYR A 38 -23.69 19.75 13.92
C TYR A 38 -25.16 19.34 13.77
N GLN A 39 -26.06 19.94 14.55
CA GLN A 39 -27.51 19.74 14.38
C GLN A 39 -28.00 20.26 13.03
N LEU A 40 -27.50 21.42 12.59
CA LEU A 40 -27.80 21.95 11.27
C LEU A 40 -27.34 21.00 10.15
N ALA A 41 -26.18 20.36 10.29
CA ALA A 41 -25.70 19.38 9.32
C ALA A 41 -26.55 18.11 9.29
N ILE A 42 -26.91 17.56 10.46
CA ILE A 42 -27.86 16.44 10.54
C ILE A 42 -29.17 16.79 9.84
N ASP A 43 -29.71 17.98 10.10
CA ASP A 43 -30.96 18.42 9.48
C ASP A 43 -30.85 18.60 7.96
N ILE A 44 -29.73 19.16 7.48
CA ILE A 44 -29.47 19.30 6.04
C ILE A 44 -29.37 17.92 5.38
N ILE A 45 -28.60 17.01 5.97
CA ILE A 45 -28.40 15.65 5.44
C ILE A 45 -29.71 14.86 5.50
N ARG A 46 -30.50 14.96 6.58
CA ARG A 46 -31.83 14.32 6.67
C ARG A 46 -32.79 14.88 5.63
N ARG A 47 -32.83 16.20 5.43
CA ARG A 47 -33.66 16.82 4.38
C ARG A 47 -33.23 16.36 2.99
N GLN A 48 -31.92 16.22 2.76
CA GLN A 48 -31.35 15.71 1.51
C GLN A 48 -31.66 14.22 1.30
N HIS A 49 -31.54 13.38 2.32
CA HIS A 49 -31.91 11.96 2.26
C HIS A 49 -33.43 11.79 2.06
N LYS A 50 -34.25 12.60 2.74
CA LYS A 50 -35.70 12.60 2.57
C LYS A 50 -36.13 13.05 1.17
N SER A 51 -35.46 14.06 0.59
CA SER A 51 -35.72 14.48 -0.79
C SER A 51 -35.26 13.43 -1.83
N LEU A 52 -34.31 12.58 -1.45
CA LEU A 52 -33.84 11.44 -2.25
C LEU A 52 -34.64 10.14 -2.04
N GLY A 53 -35.68 10.16 -1.19
CA GLY A 53 -36.62 9.05 -1.00
C GLY A 53 -36.19 7.97 0.01
N PHE A 54 -35.21 8.24 0.86
CA PHE A 54 -34.79 7.30 1.92
C PHE A 54 -35.81 7.27 3.09
N SER A 55 -36.13 6.08 3.62
CA SER A 55 -36.96 5.88 4.82
C SER A 55 -36.21 6.34 6.07
N VAL A 56 -36.89 7.10 6.93
CA VAL A 56 -36.33 7.68 8.17
C VAL A 56 -35.90 6.60 9.18
N ALA A 57 -36.47 5.39 9.11
CA ALA A 57 -36.21 4.33 10.09
C ALA A 57 -34.91 3.54 9.85
N ASP A 58 -34.36 3.55 8.62
CA ASP A 58 -33.22 2.71 8.23
C ASP A 58 -31.88 3.48 8.10
N THR A 59 -31.85 4.79 8.36
CA THR A 59 -30.74 5.68 7.91
C THR A 59 -30.10 6.59 8.97
N ASP A 60 -30.46 6.49 10.26
CA ASP A 60 -29.97 7.44 11.26
C ASP A 60 -28.46 7.32 11.57
N MET A 61 -27.87 6.12 11.46
CA MET A 61 -26.42 5.94 11.65
C MET A 61 -25.59 6.61 10.54
N ASP A 62 -25.98 6.44 9.28
CA ASP A 62 -25.28 7.03 8.12
C ASP A 62 -25.32 8.55 8.14
N VAL A 63 -26.46 9.13 8.57
CA VAL A 63 -26.64 10.58 8.73
C VAL A 63 -25.71 11.12 9.82
N ILE A 64 -25.61 10.41 10.95
CA ILE A 64 -24.78 10.80 12.10
C ILE A 64 -23.30 10.71 11.73
N GLU A 65 -22.88 9.62 11.07
CA GLU A 65 -21.48 9.41 10.64
C GLU A 65 -21.05 10.42 9.57
N LEU A 66 -21.91 10.75 8.60
CA LEU A 66 -21.63 11.76 7.60
C LEU A 66 -21.56 13.17 8.22
N ALA A 67 -22.47 13.51 9.13
CA ALA A 67 -22.43 14.78 9.85
C ALA A 67 -21.16 14.91 10.71
N GLN A 68 -20.69 13.82 11.35
CA GLN A 68 -19.45 13.82 12.12
C GLN A 68 -18.23 14.01 11.23
N SER A 69 -18.23 13.38 10.06
CA SER A 69 -17.14 13.47 9.08
C SER A 69 -17.01 14.89 8.50
N VAL A 70 -18.13 15.58 8.24
CA VAL A 70 -18.17 16.98 7.78
C VAL A 70 -17.54 17.93 8.80
N PHE A 71 -17.75 17.67 10.09
CA PHE A 71 -17.18 18.48 11.17
C PHE A 71 -15.71 18.12 11.50
N GLY A 72 -15.15 17.12 10.82
CA GLY A 72 -13.72 16.83 10.80
C GLY A 72 -12.94 17.61 9.72
N CYS A 73 -13.62 18.28 8.79
CA CYS A 73 -13.00 19.07 7.72
C CYS A 73 -12.34 20.35 8.26
N GLU A 74 -11.11 20.62 7.81
CA GLU A 74 -10.30 21.76 8.26
C GLU A 74 -11.02 23.11 8.10
N ARG A 75 -11.77 23.29 7.01
CA ARG A 75 -12.52 24.51 6.69
C ARG A 75 -13.66 24.79 7.68
N LEU A 76 -14.36 23.76 8.14
CA LEU A 76 -15.41 23.90 9.14
C LEU A 76 -14.83 24.08 10.55
N VAL A 77 -13.72 23.40 10.85
CA VAL A 77 -12.99 23.56 12.11
C VAL A 77 -12.48 24.99 12.28
N GLN A 78 -11.96 25.60 11.22
CA GLN A 78 -11.56 27.02 11.21
C GLN A 78 -12.78 27.94 11.40
N LEU A 79 -13.87 27.70 10.66
CA LEU A 79 -15.10 28.50 10.76
C LEU A 79 -15.71 28.49 12.17
N ILE A 80 -15.70 27.34 12.85
CA ILE A 80 -16.18 27.15 14.22
C ILE A 80 -15.36 27.97 15.24
N GLN A 81 -14.07 28.16 14.98
CA GLN A 81 -13.14 28.87 15.85
C GLN A 81 -13.10 30.39 15.61
N GLU A 82 -13.48 30.84 14.41
CA GLU A 82 -13.30 32.23 13.96
C GLU A 82 -14.60 33.04 13.94
N GLN A 83 -15.76 32.42 13.71
CA GLN A 83 -17.03 33.14 13.54
C GLN A 83 -18.17 32.54 14.37
N LYS A 84 -18.96 33.41 15.03
CA LYS A 84 -20.19 32.99 15.74
C LYS A 84 -21.15 32.31 14.78
N PHE A 85 -21.87 31.31 15.27
CA PHE A 85 -22.78 30.52 14.46
C PHE A 85 -23.77 31.41 13.71
N ASN A 86 -23.71 31.34 12.39
CA ASN A 86 -24.65 31.98 11.49
C ASN A 86 -25.13 30.92 10.50
N GLU A 87 -26.42 30.63 10.54
CA GLU A 87 -27.03 29.55 9.77
C GLU A 87 -26.79 29.69 8.26
N ALA A 88 -26.79 30.90 7.71
CA ALA A 88 -26.58 31.12 6.27
C ALA A 88 -25.14 30.79 5.84
N ILE A 89 -24.15 31.22 6.64
CA ILE A 89 -22.73 30.98 6.35
C ILE A 89 -22.40 29.50 6.57
N TYR A 90 -22.81 28.94 7.70
CA TYR A 90 -22.53 27.54 8.04
C TYR A 90 -23.26 26.59 7.08
N SER A 91 -24.52 26.86 6.71
CA SER A 91 -25.24 26.00 5.77
C SER A 91 -24.62 25.96 4.38
N ALA A 92 -24.03 27.07 3.90
CA ALA A 92 -23.36 27.10 2.61
C ALA A 92 -22.12 26.19 2.62
N VAL A 93 -21.26 26.33 3.64
CA VAL A 93 -20.04 25.51 3.78
C VAL A 93 -20.40 24.05 4.05
N ILE A 94 -21.35 23.77 4.95
CA ILE A 94 -21.79 22.40 5.27
C ILE A 94 -22.35 21.70 4.02
N LYS A 95 -23.17 22.37 3.20
CA LYS A 95 -23.71 21.76 1.97
C LYS A 95 -22.61 21.43 0.97
N GLU A 96 -21.62 22.31 0.82
CA GLU A 96 -20.48 22.09 -0.07
C GLU A 96 -19.62 20.90 0.40
N GLU A 97 -19.30 20.86 1.69
CA GLU A 97 -18.49 19.79 2.29
C GLU A 97 -19.25 18.45 2.32
N VAL A 98 -20.56 18.45 2.59
CA VAL A 98 -21.42 17.25 2.48
C VAL A 98 -21.40 16.72 1.05
N ASP A 99 -21.51 17.59 0.04
CA ASP A 99 -21.48 17.19 -1.36
C ASP A 99 -20.10 16.65 -1.77
N GLN A 100 -19.01 17.27 -1.31
CA GLN A 100 -17.63 16.80 -1.56
C GLN A 100 -17.31 15.48 -0.85
N LEU A 101 -17.68 15.34 0.43
CA LEU A 101 -17.51 14.10 1.20
C LEU A 101 -18.39 12.98 0.67
N SER A 102 -19.63 13.29 0.26
CA SER A 102 -20.50 12.30 -0.39
C SER A 102 -19.85 11.80 -1.68
N LYS A 103 -19.28 12.69 -2.50
CA LYS A 103 -18.53 12.33 -3.71
C LYS A 103 -17.25 11.54 -3.44
N SER A 104 -16.60 11.72 -2.29
CA SER A 104 -15.32 11.04 -1.98
C SER A 104 -15.51 9.70 -1.25
N LEU A 105 -16.44 9.63 -0.30
CA LEU A 105 -16.80 8.41 0.43
C LEU A 105 -17.65 7.48 -0.44
N PHE A 106 -18.40 8.05 -1.39
CA PHE A 106 -19.23 7.32 -2.35
C PHE A 106 -19.00 7.89 -3.77
N PRO A 107 -17.93 7.50 -4.49
CA PRO A 107 -17.64 7.99 -5.86
C PRO A 107 -18.77 7.71 -6.89
N ASP A 108 -19.78 6.92 -6.52
CA ASP A 108 -21.00 6.64 -7.29
C ASP A 108 -22.17 7.64 -7.09
N VAL A 109 -22.06 8.68 -6.24
CA VAL A 109 -23.18 9.64 -6.01
C VAL A 109 -23.45 10.56 -7.20
N GLY A 110 -22.64 10.48 -8.27
CA GLY A 110 -22.95 11.12 -9.56
C GLY A 110 -24.26 10.64 -10.20
N LYS A 111 -24.85 9.55 -9.72
CA LYS A 111 -26.21 9.12 -10.09
C LYS A 111 -27.22 9.82 -9.18
N ARG A 112 -27.66 11.02 -9.57
CA ARG A 112 -28.98 11.52 -9.17
C ARG A 112 -29.99 10.42 -9.50
N ARG A 113 -30.51 9.73 -8.48
CA ARG A 113 -31.72 8.92 -8.64
C ARG A 113 -32.84 9.89 -8.96
N PHE A 114 -33.52 9.65 -10.08
CA PHE A 114 -34.87 10.17 -10.27
C PHE A 114 -35.71 9.73 -9.07
N VAL A 115 -36.41 10.70 -8.50
CA VAL A 115 -37.49 10.50 -7.53
C VAL A 115 -38.42 9.41 -8.08
N SER A 116 -38.93 8.56 -7.19
CA SER A 116 -39.98 7.58 -7.46
C SER A 116 -41.04 8.14 -8.43
N ILE A 117 -41.33 7.39 -9.49
CA ILE A 117 -42.43 7.66 -10.42
C ILE A 117 -43.81 7.52 -9.74
N ASP A 118 -43.87 7.09 -8.47
CA ASP A 118 -45.13 6.96 -7.73
C ASP A 118 -45.53 8.23 -6.95
N LYS A 119 -44.99 9.40 -7.31
CA LYS A 119 -45.51 10.73 -6.90
C LYS A 119 -45.69 11.71 -8.06
N LEU A 120 -46.17 11.21 -9.20
CA LEU A 120 -46.92 12.04 -10.14
C LEU A 120 -48.31 11.44 -10.30
N HIS A 121 -49.13 11.65 -9.26
CA HIS A 121 -50.56 11.78 -9.48
C HIS A 121 -51.01 13.15 -8.97
N ASP A 122 -51.80 13.78 -9.83
CA ASP A 122 -52.65 14.94 -9.63
C ASP A 122 -51.93 16.29 -9.52
N ASP A 123 -51.56 16.84 -10.68
CA ASP A 123 -51.83 18.24 -11.06
C ASP A 123 -51.29 18.54 -12.46
N TYR A 124 -52.04 18.12 -13.48
CA TYR A 124 -52.04 18.78 -14.79
C TYR A 124 -53.48 19.08 -15.17
N ASN A 125 -54.01 20.13 -14.55
CA ASN A 125 -55.13 20.86 -15.14
C ASN A 125 -54.53 21.69 -16.29
N ILE A 126 -54.49 21.13 -17.50
CA ILE A 126 -54.21 21.91 -18.70
C ILE A 126 -55.50 22.64 -19.03
N ASP A 127 -55.48 23.95 -18.77
CA ASP A 127 -56.51 24.87 -19.18
C ASP A 127 -56.62 24.87 -20.72
N PHE A 128 -57.72 24.33 -21.24
CA PHE A 128 -58.14 24.57 -22.61
C PHE A 128 -59.02 25.83 -22.61
N SER A 129 -58.41 26.99 -22.44
CA SER A 129 -59.07 28.27 -22.73
C SER A 129 -58.31 29.02 -23.81
N GLY A 130 -58.86 28.94 -25.02
CA GLY A 130 -58.87 30.03 -25.98
C GLY A 130 -57.58 30.33 -26.74
N GLU A 131 -57.33 29.58 -27.81
CA GLU A 131 -56.95 30.22 -29.07
C GLU A 131 -57.89 29.70 -30.16
N GLU A 132 -58.79 30.57 -30.62
CA GLU A 132 -59.53 30.36 -31.87
C GLU A 132 -58.50 30.24 -33.00
N VAL A 133 -58.28 29.02 -33.47
CA VAL A 133 -57.59 28.80 -34.74
C VAL A 133 -58.63 28.90 -35.84
N THR A 134 -58.88 30.13 -36.28
CA THR A 134 -59.37 30.37 -37.64
C THR A 134 -58.17 30.26 -38.58
N ALA A 135 -58.04 29.15 -39.29
CA ALA A 135 -57.40 29.11 -40.60
C ALA A 135 -57.68 27.75 -41.25
N GLU A 136 -58.43 27.79 -42.35
CA GLU A 136 -58.45 26.72 -43.34
C GLU A 136 -57.00 26.35 -43.69
N THR A 137 -56.61 25.11 -43.41
CA THR A 137 -55.30 24.56 -43.82
C THR A 137 -55.54 23.52 -44.92
N PRO A 138 -54.77 23.59 -46.02
CA PRO A 138 -54.97 22.72 -47.17
C PRO A 138 -54.58 21.28 -46.84
N SER A 139 -55.36 20.29 -47.30
CA SER A 139 -54.99 18.88 -47.17
C SER A 139 -53.79 18.58 -48.08
N ILE A 140 -52.62 18.33 -47.48
CA ILE A 140 -51.46 17.78 -48.19
C ILE A 140 -51.71 16.29 -48.45
N SER A 141 -51.42 15.83 -49.67
CA SER A 141 -51.64 14.45 -50.11
C SER A 141 -50.57 13.51 -49.52
N PRO A 142 -50.89 12.26 -49.10
CA PRO A 142 -49.92 11.26 -48.65
C PRO A 142 -48.74 11.00 -49.61
N PHE A 143 -48.91 11.31 -50.90
CA PHE A 143 -47.87 11.17 -51.92
C PHE A 143 -46.77 12.23 -51.80
N GLU A 144 -47.07 13.44 -51.29
CA GLU A 144 -46.08 14.53 -51.18
C GLU A 144 -45.06 14.28 -50.06
N ILE A 145 -45.40 13.48 -49.04
CA ILE A 145 -44.51 13.19 -47.90
C ILE A 145 -43.49 12.09 -48.23
N LEU A 146 -43.88 11.08 -49.04
CA LEU A 146 -42.94 10.08 -49.54
C LEU A 146 -41.92 10.70 -50.50
N ASP A 147 -42.36 11.61 -51.38
CA ASP A 147 -41.46 12.36 -52.27
C ASP A 147 -40.51 13.28 -51.47
N TYR A 148 -40.98 13.87 -50.37
CA TYR A 148 -40.16 14.67 -49.47
C TYR A 148 -39.10 13.84 -48.71
N LEU A 149 -39.47 12.66 -48.20
CA LEU A 149 -38.53 11.74 -47.53
C LEU A 149 -37.53 11.12 -48.52
N GLN A 150 -37.92 10.95 -49.79
CA GLN A 150 -37.03 10.48 -50.86
C GLN A 150 -35.88 11.47 -51.14
N ASP A 151 -36.12 12.78 -51.01
CA ASP A 151 -35.11 13.82 -51.20
C ASP A 151 -34.14 13.96 -50.00
N LYS A 152 -34.57 13.52 -48.81
CA LYS A 152 -33.82 13.70 -47.55
C LYS A 152 -33.10 12.47 -47.03
N LEU A 153 -33.56 11.26 -47.38
CA LEU A 153 -32.96 10.00 -46.95
C LEU A 153 -32.11 9.38 -48.06
N SER A 154 -31.06 8.64 -47.69
CA SER A 154 -30.34 7.83 -48.68
C SER A 154 -31.27 6.82 -49.37
N LEU A 155 -31.02 6.55 -50.66
CA LEU A 155 -31.85 5.66 -51.48
C LEU A 155 -32.06 4.28 -50.84
N GLU A 156 -31.04 3.74 -50.18
CA GLU A 156 -31.11 2.46 -49.46
C GLU A 156 -32.01 2.53 -48.21
N ASN A 157 -31.93 3.62 -47.44
CA ASN A 157 -32.77 3.82 -46.23
C ASN A 157 -34.23 4.04 -46.61
N PHE A 158 -34.48 4.80 -47.69
CA PHE A 158 -35.82 5.01 -48.22
C PHE A 158 -36.45 3.71 -48.73
N THR A 159 -35.68 2.87 -49.45
CA THR A 159 -36.15 1.56 -49.92
C THR A 159 -36.50 0.61 -48.76
N TYR A 160 -35.66 0.59 -47.72
CA TYR A 160 -35.93 -0.22 -46.52
C TYR A 160 -37.17 0.28 -45.75
N LEU A 161 -37.36 1.60 -45.66
CA LEU A 161 -38.55 2.21 -45.06
C LEU A 161 -39.83 1.84 -45.84
N GLN A 162 -39.77 1.79 -47.17
CA GLN A 162 -40.88 1.31 -48.00
C GLN A 162 -41.20 -0.18 -47.75
N GLN A 163 -40.18 -1.03 -47.57
CA GLN A 163 -40.37 -2.44 -47.21
C GLN A 163 -41.06 -2.58 -45.85
N LEU A 164 -40.64 -1.80 -44.84
CA LEU A 164 -41.29 -1.78 -43.53
C LEU A 164 -42.79 -1.43 -43.61
N PHE A 165 -43.14 -0.43 -44.42
CA PHE A 165 -44.54 0.01 -44.59
C PHE A 165 -45.40 -0.94 -45.44
N ALA A 166 -44.79 -1.71 -46.36
CA ALA A 166 -45.50 -2.69 -47.16
C ALA A 166 -46.18 -3.77 -46.31
N HIS A 167 -45.66 -4.02 -45.11
CA HIS A 167 -46.12 -5.05 -44.17
C HIS A 167 -47.13 -4.55 -43.11
N GLN A 168 -47.54 -3.27 -43.14
CA GLN A 168 -48.49 -2.68 -42.17
C GLN A 168 -49.91 -2.50 -42.74
N ASP A 169 -50.91 -2.57 -41.84
CA ASP A 169 -52.33 -2.47 -42.14
C ASP A 169 -52.71 -1.08 -42.69
N ALA A 170 -53.71 -1.01 -43.56
CA ALA A 170 -54.07 0.23 -44.28
C ALA A 170 -54.45 1.39 -43.36
N LYS A 171 -54.96 1.12 -42.15
CA LYS A 171 -55.35 2.12 -41.15
C LYS A 171 -54.16 2.79 -40.45
N ASP A 172 -53.04 2.09 -40.27
CA ASP A 172 -51.85 2.63 -39.60
C ASP A 172 -51.06 3.56 -40.55
N ARG A 173 -51.19 3.34 -41.86
CA ARG A 173 -50.66 4.25 -42.88
C ARG A 173 -51.33 5.62 -42.76
N ASP A 174 -52.65 5.68 -42.68
CA ASP A 174 -53.39 6.94 -42.61
C ASP A 174 -53.09 7.79 -41.35
N PHE A 175 -52.69 7.17 -40.24
CA PHE A 175 -52.34 7.86 -38.99
C PHE A 175 -51.01 8.63 -39.08
N LEU A 176 -50.02 8.12 -39.82
CA LEU A 176 -48.70 8.73 -39.97
C LEU A 176 -48.72 10.01 -40.81
N TRP A 177 -49.76 10.20 -41.63
CA TRP A 177 -49.86 11.31 -42.59
C TRP A 177 -50.63 12.53 -42.06
N ASN A 178 -50.69 12.68 -40.73
CA ASN A 178 -51.23 13.88 -40.09
C ASN A 178 -50.24 15.06 -40.19
N ASP A 179 -50.71 16.22 -40.67
CA ASP A 179 -49.94 17.46 -40.89
C ASP A 179 -49.10 17.93 -39.67
N LYS A 180 -49.52 17.58 -38.45
CA LYS A 180 -48.75 17.88 -37.22
C LYS A 180 -47.46 17.08 -37.07
N ILE A 181 -47.37 15.88 -37.65
CA ILE A 181 -46.21 15.00 -37.57
C ILE A 181 -45.10 15.47 -38.54
N TYR A 182 -45.47 16.08 -39.67
CA TYR A 182 -44.56 16.59 -40.70
C TYR A 182 -43.52 17.59 -40.15
N ARG A 183 -43.95 18.56 -39.33
CA ARG A 183 -43.03 19.56 -38.73
C ARG A 183 -42.05 18.95 -37.72
N LEU A 184 -42.41 17.84 -37.09
CA LEU A 184 -41.53 17.09 -36.17
C LEU A 184 -40.50 16.25 -36.93
N ILE A 185 -40.84 15.75 -38.11
CA ILE A 185 -39.92 14.97 -38.97
C ILE A 185 -38.79 15.87 -39.49
N ASP A 186 -39.08 17.07 -40.00
CA ASP A 186 -38.07 18.01 -40.53
C ASP A 186 -37.04 18.43 -39.45
N GLN A 187 -37.49 18.58 -38.20
CA GLN A 187 -36.62 18.86 -37.05
C GLN A 187 -35.79 17.65 -36.58
N SER A 188 -36.10 16.45 -37.06
CA SER A 188 -35.58 15.17 -36.53
C SER A 188 -34.99 14.25 -37.59
N VAL A 189 -34.78 14.71 -38.83
CA VAL A 189 -34.35 13.87 -39.97
C VAL A 189 -33.08 13.09 -39.67
N GLY A 190 -32.08 13.72 -39.02
CA GLY A 190 -30.84 13.04 -38.65
C GLY A 190 -31.05 11.92 -37.62
N TYR A 191 -31.96 12.11 -36.66
CA TYR A 191 -32.33 11.07 -35.69
C TYR A 191 -33.11 9.92 -36.37
N LEU A 192 -33.98 10.25 -37.32
CA LEU A 192 -34.73 9.27 -38.11
C LEU A 192 -33.78 8.40 -38.93
N GLU A 193 -32.77 9.01 -39.58
CA GLU A 193 -31.79 8.29 -40.38
C GLU A 193 -30.94 7.33 -39.55
N GLU A 194 -30.46 7.77 -38.37
CA GLU A 194 -29.74 6.89 -37.43
C GLU A 194 -30.61 5.70 -36.97
N LYS A 195 -31.90 5.93 -36.71
CA LYS A 195 -32.84 4.88 -36.32
C LYS A 195 -33.13 3.90 -37.45
N ILE A 196 -33.25 4.36 -38.68
CA ILE A 196 -33.43 3.50 -39.87
C ILE A 196 -32.18 2.64 -40.09
N ILE A 197 -30.98 3.21 -39.93
CA ILE A 197 -29.72 2.44 -40.02
C ILE A 197 -29.67 1.35 -38.93
N GLN A 198 -30.06 1.68 -37.69
CA GLN A 198 -30.14 0.70 -36.60
C GLN A 198 -31.18 -0.39 -36.87
N MET A 199 -32.36 -0.03 -37.39
CA MET A 199 -33.40 -0.99 -37.77
C MET A 199 -32.94 -1.93 -38.87
N ARG A 200 -32.37 -1.39 -39.96
CA ARG A 200 -31.86 -2.18 -41.09
C ARG A 200 -30.77 -3.17 -40.68
N ARG A 201 -29.98 -2.80 -39.67
CA ARG A 201 -28.95 -3.67 -39.10
C ARG A 201 -29.52 -4.81 -38.25
N LEU A 202 -30.58 -4.56 -37.47
CA LEU A 202 -31.14 -5.53 -36.52
C LEU A 202 -32.26 -6.40 -37.12
N TYR A 203 -32.98 -5.87 -38.11
CA TYR A 203 -34.08 -6.49 -38.85
C TYR A 203 -33.92 -6.26 -40.37
N PRO A 204 -32.94 -6.90 -41.03
CA PRO A 204 -32.68 -6.66 -42.45
C PRO A 204 -33.89 -6.94 -43.35
N ASP A 205 -34.76 -7.87 -42.95
CA ASP A 205 -35.98 -8.24 -43.69
C ASP A 205 -37.18 -7.33 -43.39
N GLY A 206 -37.02 -6.32 -42.52
CA GLY A 206 -38.06 -5.34 -42.19
C GLY A 206 -39.20 -5.87 -41.32
N ILE A 207 -39.08 -7.07 -40.74
CA ILE A 207 -40.11 -7.71 -39.92
C ILE A 207 -39.68 -7.70 -38.44
N PRO A 208 -40.27 -6.84 -37.58
CA PRO A 208 -40.03 -6.86 -36.15
C PRO A 208 -40.56 -8.13 -35.49
N PHE A 209 -39.94 -8.52 -34.37
CA PHE A 209 -40.37 -9.67 -33.58
C PHE A 209 -41.73 -9.41 -32.91
N GLN A 210 -42.67 -10.34 -33.06
CA GLN A 210 -44.01 -10.26 -32.46
C GLN A 210 -43.96 -10.71 -31.00
N GLN A 211 -44.27 -9.81 -30.06
CA GLN A 211 -44.09 -10.08 -28.63
C GLN A 211 -45.40 -10.19 -27.82
N ASP A 212 -46.55 -9.95 -28.45
CA ASP A 212 -47.83 -9.79 -27.74
C ASP A 212 -48.36 -11.11 -27.13
N ASP A 213 -48.00 -12.26 -27.71
CA ASP A 213 -48.44 -13.61 -27.27
C ASP A 213 -47.35 -14.44 -26.58
N ILE A 214 -46.22 -13.83 -26.21
CA ILE A 214 -45.11 -14.58 -25.61
C ILE A 214 -45.46 -14.99 -24.18
N ASP A 215 -45.49 -16.30 -23.94
CA ASP A 215 -45.51 -16.84 -22.58
C ASP A 215 -44.15 -16.65 -21.90
N VAL A 216 -44.05 -15.63 -21.06
CA VAL A 216 -42.84 -15.28 -20.32
C VAL A 216 -42.52 -16.23 -19.16
N LYS A 217 -43.45 -17.12 -18.77
CA LYS A 217 -43.31 -18.02 -17.61
C LYS A 217 -42.66 -19.37 -17.94
N ARG A 218 -42.33 -19.61 -19.21
CA ARG A 218 -41.54 -20.77 -19.66
C ARG A 218 -40.09 -20.41 -19.93
N ASP A 219 -39.27 -21.42 -20.19
CA ASP A 219 -37.93 -21.23 -20.71
C ASP A 219 -38.02 -20.63 -22.12
N LEU A 220 -37.44 -19.44 -22.29
CA LEU A 220 -37.40 -18.74 -23.56
C LEU A 220 -36.09 -19.09 -24.27
N THR A 221 -36.15 -19.26 -25.57
CA THR A 221 -34.97 -19.45 -26.43
C THR A 221 -34.17 -18.15 -26.55
N GLU A 222 -32.88 -18.26 -26.87
CA GLU A 222 -32.02 -17.07 -27.05
C GLU A 222 -32.57 -16.11 -28.12
N SER A 223 -33.13 -16.62 -29.21
CA SER A 223 -33.74 -15.84 -30.28
C SER A 223 -34.95 -15.03 -29.81
N GLU A 224 -35.79 -15.60 -28.94
CA GLU A 224 -36.97 -14.91 -28.39
C GLU A 224 -36.56 -13.79 -27.43
N ILE A 225 -35.56 -14.06 -26.58
CA ILE A 225 -34.99 -13.07 -25.66
C ILE A 225 -34.36 -11.90 -26.43
N ILE A 226 -33.59 -12.21 -27.48
CA ILE A 226 -32.97 -11.20 -28.35
C ILE A 226 -34.04 -10.41 -29.10
N GLY A 227 -35.12 -11.05 -29.58
CA GLY A 227 -36.25 -10.38 -30.23
C GLY A 227 -36.91 -9.35 -29.33
N CYS A 228 -37.23 -9.72 -28.09
CA CYS A 228 -37.75 -8.78 -27.09
C CYS A 228 -36.77 -7.63 -26.80
N TYR A 229 -35.48 -7.93 -26.68
CA TYR A 229 -34.45 -6.89 -26.48
C TYR A 229 -34.35 -5.92 -27.66
N LYS A 230 -34.31 -6.42 -28.91
CA LYS A 230 -34.26 -5.58 -30.12
C LYS A 230 -35.43 -4.61 -30.17
N ASN A 231 -36.63 -5.08 -29.84
CA ASN A 231 -37.84 -4.27 -29.80
C ASN A 231 -37.77 -3.13 -28.79
N VAL A 232 -37.26 -3.39 -27.59
CA VAL A 232 -37.07 -2.37 -26.55
C VAL A 232 -35.94 -1.40 -26.91
N PHE A 233 -34.81 -1.91 -27.43
CA PHE A 233 -33.67 -1.09 -27.85
C PHE A 233 -34.01 -0.12 -28.99
N LEU A 234 -34.78 -0.59 -29.98
CA LEU A 234 -35.22 0.24 -31.11
C LEU A 234 -36.31 1.25 -30.70
N GLY A 235 -36.96 1.05 -29.55
CA GLY A 235 -38.07 1.88 -29.07
C GLY A 235 -39.42 1.50 -29.66
N ILE A 236 -39.54 0.33 -30.29
CA ILE A 236 -40.81 -0.23 -30.77
C ILE A 236 -41.76 -0.45 -29.58
N TYR A 237 -41.21 -0.89 -28.46
CA TYR A 237 -41.91 -0.97 -27.19
C TYR A 237 -41.14 -0.23 -26.10
N SER A 238 -41.87 0.47 -25.23
CA SER A 238 -41.27 1.28 -24.16
C SER A 238 -40.70 0.45 -23.00
N LYS A 239 -41.14 -0.81 -22.85
CA LYS A 239 -40.76 -1.72 -21.76
C LYS A 239 -40.78 -3.17 -22.25
N PHE A 240 -40.03 -4.04 -21.56
CA PHE A 240 -40.15 -5.48 -21.72
C PHE A 240 -41.54 -5.98 -21.29
N PRO A 241 -41.98 -7.16 -21.77
CA PRO A 241 -43.19 -7.82 -21.29
C PRO A 241 -43.23 -7.90 -19.76
N VAL A 242 -44.44 -7.83 -19.18
CA VAL A 242 -44.62 -7.91 -17.73
C VAL A 242 -44.05 -9.24 -17.22
N ASN A 243 -43.27 -9.20 -16.14
CA ASN A 243 -42.57 -10.36 -15.55
C ASN A 243 -41.50 -11.01 -16.45
N PHE A 244 -41.05 -10.35 -17.52
CA PHE A 244 -39.99 -10.88 -18.40
C PHE A 244 -38.67 -11.18 -17.66
N LEU A 245 -38.34 -10.42 -16.62
CA LEU A 245 -37.16 -10.64 -15.78
C LEU A 245 -37.46 -11.36 -14.47
N SER A 246 -38.63 -12.00 -14.33
CA SER A 246 -39.01 -12.73 -13.13
C SER A 246 -38.66 -14.22 -13.19
N TYR A 247 -38.48 -14.78 -14.39
CA TYR A 247 -38.12 -16.17 -14.64
C TYR A 247 -36.81 -16.24 -15.39
N ASP A 248 -35.94 -17.18 -14.98
CA ASP A 248 -34.62 -17.41 -15.57
C ASP A 248 -33.81 -16.12 -15.78
N THR A 249 -33.88 -15.24 -14.78
CA THR A 249 -33.43 -13.86 -14.90
C THR A 249 -31.95 -13.75 -15.23
N LEU A 250 -31.12 -14.62 -14.64
CA LEU A 250 -29.67 -14.61 -14.87
C LEU A 250 -29.34 -14.96 -16.32
N PHE A 251 -29.96 -16.02 -16.87
CA PHE A 251 -29.76 -16.43 -18.26
C PHE A 251 -30.26 -15.37 -19.23
N ARG A 252 -31.50 -14.87 -19.04
CA ARG A 252 -32.07 -13.82 -19.91
C ARG A 252 -31.22 -12.55 -19.90
N CYS A 253 -30.76 -12.12 -18.73
CA CYS A 253 -29.84 -10.99 -18.61
C CYS A 253 -28.49 -11.24 -19.31
N ALA A 254 -27.94 -12.45 -19.22
CA ALA A 254 -26.69 -12.83 -19.87
C ALA A 254 -26.83 -12.74 -21.39
N VAL A 255 -27.88 -13.34 -21.96
CA VAL A 255 -28.13 -13.35 -23.41
C VAL A 255 -28.28 -11.92 -23.94
N MET A 256 -29.11 -11.09 -23.30
CA MET A 256 -29.30 -9.70 -23.71
C MET A 256 -28.00 -8.89 -23.61
N THR A 257 -27.22 -9.10 -22.54
CA THR A 257 -25.95 -8.39 -22.34
C THR A 257 -24.92 -8.79 -23.39
N ARG A 258 -24.79 -10.09 -23.72
CA ARG A 258 -23.88 -10.56 -24.78
C ARG A 258 -24.24 -9.94 -26.12
N PHE A 259 -25.52 -10.00 -26.48
CA PHE A 259 -26.00 -9.42 -27.72
C PHE A 259 -25.77 -7.90 -27.78
N ALA A 260 -26.03 -7.18 -26.69
CA ALA A 260 -25.76 -5.74 -26.62
C ALA A 260 -24.26 -5.42 -26.77
N VAL A 261 -23.38 -6.15 -26.10
CA VAL A 261 -21.93 -5.90 -26.15
C VAL A 261 -21.33 -6.25 -27.52
N GLU A 262 -21.68 -7.42 -28.07
CA GLU A 262 -21.09 -7.95 -29.30
C GLU A 262 -21.74 -7.38 -30.55
N SER A 263 -23.08 -7.30 -30.56
CA SER A 263 -23.83 -6.90 -31.75
C SER A 263 -24.17 -5.42 -31.72
N VAL A 264 -24.64 -4.83 -30.62
CA VAL A 264 -25.00 -3.40 -30.63
C VAL A 264 -23.75 -2.53 -30.54
N LEU A 265 -22.96 -2.71 -29.48
CA LEU A 265 -21.79 -1.89 -29.15
C LEU A 265 -20.53 -2.28 -29.95
N GLN A 266 -20.44 -3.52 -30.44
CA GLN A 266 -19.26 -4.06 -31.13
C GLN A 266 -17.95 -3.88 -30.34
N LYS A 267 -17.99 -4.13 -29.02
CA LYS A 267 -16.85 -3.92 -28.11
C LYS A 267 -16.44 -5.23 -27.44
N LYS A 268 -15.21 -5.27 -26.93
CA LYS A 268 -14.79 -6.38 -26.06
C LYS A 268 -15.37 -6.20 -24.65
N PRO A 269 -15.73 -7.27 -23.94
CA PRO A 269 -16.34 -7.18 -22.61
C PRO A 269 -15.52 -6.42 -21.56
N LEU A 270 -14.19 -6.46 -21.66
CA LEU A 270 -13.30 -5.75 -20.74
C LEU A 270 -13.21 -4.24 -21.02
N ASP A 271 -13.40 -3.81 -22.27
CA ASP A 271 -13.35 -2.41 -22.65
C ASP A 271 -14.62 -1.68 -22.15
N ILE A 272 -15.73 -2.41 -22.07
CA ILE A 272 -16.98 -1.94 -21.44
C ILE A 272 -16.74 -1.38 -20.03
N LEU A 273 -15.99 -2.10 -19.20
CA LEU A 273 -15.77 -1.71 -17.80
C LEU A 273 -14.92 -0.44 -17.64
N LYS A 274 -14.23 -0.01 -18.70
CA LYS A 274 -13.36 1.17 -18.71
C LYS A 274 -14.01 2.36 -19.39
N GLU A 275 -14.72 2.11 -20.49
CA GLU A 275 -15.23 3.14 -21.38
C GLU A 275 -16.71 3.49 -21.13
N TYR A 276 -17.48 2.60 -20.48
CA TYR A 276 -18.92 2.74 -20.34
C TYR A 276 -19.34 2.89 -18.88
N THR A 277 -20.34 3.74 -18.68
CA THR A 277 -21.02 3.93 -17.41
C THR A 277 -22.32 3.11 -17.36
N VAL A 278 -22.89 3.00 -16.16
CA VAL A 278 -24.17 2.31 -15.98
C VAL A 278 -25.32 3.01 -16.72
N SER A 279 -25.25 4.33 -16.88
CA SER A 279 -26.20 5.11 -17.70
C SER A 279 -26.11 4.75 -19.17
N ASP A 280 -24.91 4.47 -19.69
CA ASP A 280 -24.72 4.05 -21.08
C ASP A 280 -25.29 2.65 -21.32
N PHE A 281 -25.20 1.76 -20.32
CA PHE A 281 -25.87 0.46 -20.38
C PHE A 281 -27.40 0.58 -20.31
N ALA A 282 -27.91 1.52 -19.53
CA ALA A 282 -29.35 1.79 -19.48
C ALA A 282 -29.88 2.34 -20.82
N SER A 283 -29.12 3.22 -21.48
CA SER A 283 -29.50 3.83 -22.76
C SER A 283 -29.53 2.85 -23.93
N VAL A 284 -28.76 1.76 -23.88
CA VAL A 284 -28.84 0.64 -24.85
C VAL A 284 -29.95 -0.37 -24.54
N GLY A 285 -31.01 0.03 -23.83
CA GLY A 285 -32.18 -0.81 -23.57
C GLY A 285 -31.99 -1.87 -22.47
N LEU A 286 -30.86 -1.87 -21.75
CA LEU A 286 -30.60 -2.80 -20.64
C LEU A 286 -30.99 -2.24 -19.26
N THR A 287 -31.87 -1.24 -19.21
CA THR A 287 -32.33 -0.63 -17.93
C THR A 287 -32.83 -1.67 -16.92
N GLY A 288 -33.58 -2.69 -17.37
CA GLY A 288 -34.06 -3.77 -16.50
C GLY A 288 -32.92 -4.63 -15.92
N VAL A 289 -31.92 -4.97 -16.76
CA VAL A 289 -30.72 -5.72 -16.36
C VAL A 289 -29.88 -4.93 -15.37
N VAL A 290 -29.66 -3.65 -15.67
CA VAL A 290 -28.94 -2.72 -14.79
C VAL A 290 -29.59 -2.64 -13.41
N ARG A 291 -30.92 -2.54 -13.36
CA ARG A 291 -31.67 -2.52 -12.09
C ARG A 291 -31.53 -3.83 -11.33
N TYR A 292 -31.66 -4.97 -12.00
CA TYR A 292 -31.55 -6.29 -11.38
C TYR A 292 -30.19 -6.51 -10.71
N PHE A 293 -29.10 -6.08 -11.37
CA PHE A 293 -27.75 -6.18 -10.83
C PHE A 293 -27.33 -4.98 -9.96
N ASN A 294 -28.29 -4.25 -9.38
CA ASN A 294 -28.07 -3.12 -8.49
C ASN A 294 -27.07 -2.10 -9.05
N TYR A 295 -27.20 -1.78 -10.33
CA TYR A 295 -26.37 -0.80 -11.02
C TYR A 295 -24.87 -1.14 -11.03
N SER A 296 -24.49 -2.42 -11.00
CA SER A 296 -23.09 -2.87 -11.06
C SER A 296 -22.74 -3.47 -12.42
N LEU A 297 -21.95 -2.73 -13.22
CA LEU A 297 -21.46 -3.23 -14.52
C LEU A 297 -20.61 -4.50 -14.38
N ASN A 298 -19.78 -4.60 -13.33
CA ASN A 298 -18.98 -5.80 -13.08
C ASN A 298 -19.86 -7.05 -12.91
N ARG A 299 -21.00 -6.94 -12.22
CA ARG A 299 -21.92 -8.08 -12.04
C ARG A 299 -22.61 -8.46 -13.35
N ILE A 300 -23.04 -7.46 -14.13
CA ILE A 300 -23.68 -7.67 -15.44
C ILE A 300 -22.72 -8.38 -16.39
N ILE A 301 -21.49 -7.87 -16.49
CA ILE A 301 -20.45 -8.42 -17.37
C ILE A 301 -19.99 -9.78 -16.88
N ARG A 302 -19.88 -10.05 -15.57
CA ARG A 302 -19.55 -11.40 -15.06
C ARG A 302 -20.68 -12.41 -15.29
N ASN A 303 -21.94 -12.00 -15.19
CA ASN A 303 -23.06 -12.89 -15.48
C ASN A 303 -23.09 -13.28 -16.97
N ALA A 304 -22.84 -12.32 -17.86
CA ALA A 304 -22.74 -12.56 -19.29
C ALA A 304 -21.47 -13.32 -19.67
N TYR A 305 -20.35 -12.94 -19.06
CA TYR A 305 -19.03 -13.49 -19.29
C TYR A 305 -18.46 -13.95 -17.95
N PRO A 306 -18.79 -15.19 -17.54
CA PRO A 306 -17.94 -15.91 -16.60
C PRO A 306 -16.52 -15.99 -17.16
N ASP A 307 -15.52 -16.57 -16.55
CA ASP A 307 -14.17 -16.68 -17.16
C ASP A 307 -13.39 -15.35 -17.45
N ILE A 308 -14.03 -14.19 -17.64
CA ILE A 308 -13.38 -12.90 -17.92
C ILE A 308 -13.07 -12.12 -16.63
N LEU A 309 -13.98 -12.14 -15.65
CA LEU A 309 -13.78 -11.46 -14.37
C LEU A 309 -13.64 -12.46 -13.23
N MET A 310 -12.75 -12.17 -12.28
CA MET A 310 -12.67 -12.96 -11.06
C MET A 310 -13.87 -12.67 -10.14
N PRO A 311 -14.31 -13.65 -9.31
CA PRO A 311 -15.48 -13.45 -8.43
C PRO A 311 -15.36 -12.22 -7.53
N TRP A 312 -14.15 -11.93 -7.04
CA TRP A 312 -13.85 -10.79 -6.17
C TRP A 312 -13.68 -9.45 -6.90
N GLU A 313 -13.73 -9.41 -8.24
CA GLU A 313 -13.87 -8.16 -8.99
C GLU A 313 -15.31 -7.63 -8.96
N GLN A 314 -16.25 -8.39 -8.38
CA GLN A 314 -17.60 -7.91 -8.08
C GLN A 314 -17.58 -6.90 -6.91
N ALA A 315 -18.51 -5.93 -6.95
CA ALA A 315 -18.73 -5.03 -5.82
C ALA A 315 -19.26 -5.75 -4.55
N HIS A 316 -19.82 -6.96 -4.68
CA HIS A 316 -20.26 -7.82 -3.58
C HIS A 316 -20.17 -9.27 -4.04
N VAL A 317 -19.49 -10.11 -3.27
CA VAL A 317 -19.46 -11.57 -3.44
C VAL A 317 -20.57 -12.21 -2.60
N GLU A 318 -20.91 -13.47 -2.83
CA GLU A 318 -21.91 -14.17 -2.02
C GLU A 318 -21.55 -14.22 -0.53
N ASP A 319 -22.57 -14.25 0.33
CA ASP A 319 -22.38 -14.36 1.77
C ASP A 319 -21.59 -15.63 2.12
N GLY A 320 -20.55 -15.49 2.95
CA GLY A 320 -19.67 -16.59 3.31
C GLY A 320 -18.54 -16.90 2.32
N PHE A 321 -18.52 -16.29 1.12
CA PHE A 321 -17.45 -16.50 0.13
C PHE A 321 -16.05 -16.24 0.73
N TRP A 322 -15.92 -15.16 1.49
CA TRP A 322 -14.66 -14.77 2.14
C TRP A 322 -14.34 -15.58 3.39
N SER A 323 -15.27 -16.38 3.92
CA SER A 323 -15.01 -17.24 5.07
C SER A 323 -14.05 -18.38 4.68
N ASP A 324 -14.08 -18.82 3.42
CA ASP A 324 -13.10 -19.75 2.87
C ASP A 324 -11.72 -19.07 2.71
N GLU A 325 -10.72 -19.65 3.37
CA GLU A 325 -9.34 -19.21 3.30
C GLU A 325 -8.74 -19.35 1.90
N HIS A 326 -9.15 -20.37 1.15
CA HIS A 326 -8.69 -20.60 -0.20
C HIS A 326 -9.03 -19.42 -1.12
N ASN A 327 -10.28 -18.94 -1.05
CA ASN A 327 -10.75 -17.80 -1.83
C ASN A 327 -9.98 -16.51 -1.50
N ARG A 328 -9.69 -16.28 -0.21
CA ARG A 328 -8.86 -15.14 0.21
C ARG A 328 -7.46 -15.24 -0.38
N HIS A 329 -6.85 -16.42 -0.34
CA HIS A 329 -5.51 -16.62 -0.92
C HIS A 329 -5.47 -16.42 -2.43
N LEU A 330 -6.47 -16.91 -3.16
CA LEU A 330 -6.58 -16.68 -4.60
C LEU A 330 -6.70 -15.20 -4.93
N ALA A 331 -7.56 -14.45 -4.21
CA ALA A 331 -7.71 -13.02 -4.41
C ALA A 331 -6.41 -12.23 -4.13
N ILE A 332 -5.68 -12.60 -3.08
CA ILE A 332 -4.40 -11.97 -2.75
C ILE A 332 -3.34 -12.29 -3.81
N ARG A 333 -3.25 -13.55 -4.26
CA ARG A 333 -2.30 -13.96 -5.30
C ARG A 333 -2.59 -13.27 -6.63
N TRP A 334 -3.85 -13.22 -7.03
CA TRP A 334 -4.28 -12.48 -8.20
C TRP A 334 -3.88 -10.98 -8.13
N LEU A 335 -4.07 -10.33 -6.97
CA LEU A 335 -3.68 -8.94 -6.80
C LEU A 335 -2.17 -8.75 -7.03
N VAL A 336 -1.36 -9.62 -6.42
CA VAL A 336 0.11 -9.51 -6.46
C VAL A 336 0.68 -9.95 -7.82
N GLU A 337 0.27 -11.12 -8.32
CA GLU A 337 0.86 -11.78 -9.48
C GLU A 337 0.28 -11.26 -10.80
N GLU A 338 -1.03 -11.01 -10.86
CA GLU A 338 -1.70 -10.63 -12.12
C GLU A 338 -1.89 -9.12 -12.25
N LYS A 339 -2.43 -8.45 -11.22
CA LYS A 339 -2.69 -7.01 -11.27
C LYS A 339 -1.42 -6.19 -11.10
N LEU A 340 -0.63 -6.46 -10.06
CA LEU A 340 0.61 -5.73 -9.79
C LEU A 340 1.82 -6.30 -10.54
N LYS A 341 1.71 -7.52 -11.10
CA LYS A 341 2.78 -8.20 -11.85
C LYS A 341 4.08 -8.31 -11.05
N ILE A 342 3.97 -8.56 -9.74
CA ILE A 342 5.10 -8.69 -8.84
C ILE A 342 5.52 -10.17 -8.80
N PRO A 343 6.74 -10.51 -9.25
CA PRO A 343 7.31 -11.84 -9.08
C PRO A 343 7.41 -12.21 -7.59
N ARG A 344 7.19 -13.50 -7.27
CA ARG A 344 7.14 -13.98 -5.87
C ARG A 344 8.40 -13.68 -5.07
N ASP A 345 9.56 -13.74 -5.70
CA ASP A 345 10.87 -13.45 -5.11
C ASP A 345 11.05 -11.96 -4.75
N LEU A 346 10.29 -11.07 -5.40
CA LEU A 346 10.33 -9.63 -5.16
C LEU A 346 9.27 -9.13 -4.17
N ILE A 347 8.33 -9.97 -3.75
CA ILE A 347 7.26 -9.60 -2.79
C ILE A 347 7.82 -8.90 -1.53
N PRO A 348 8.86 -9.43 -0.84
CA PRO A 348 9.42 -8.75 0.34
C PRO A 348 9.99 -7.36 0.02
N LYS A 349 10.56 -7.18 -1.16
CA LYS A 349 11.10 -5.89 -1.60
C LYS A 349 9.96 -4.93 -1.92
N SER A 350 8.94 -5.36 -2.66
CA SER A 350 7.77 -4.56 -2.99
C SER A 350 6.98 -4.11 -1.75
N LEU A 351 6.96 -4.91 -0.67
CA LEU A 351 6.41 -4.50 0.63
C LEU A 351 7.22 -3.40 1.31
N ARG A 352 8.55 -3.41 1.18
CA ARG A 352 9.43 -2.37 1.75
C ARG A 352 9.42 -1.08 0.95
N ASP A 353 9.22 -1.20 -0.36
CA ASP A 353 9.16 -0.08 -1.30
C ASP A 353 7.72 0.47 -1.43
N ASP A 354 6.80 0.08 -0.53
CA ASP A 354 5.39 0.50 -0.46
C ASP A 354 4.58 0.29 -1.76
N GLN A 355 4.99 -0.66 -2.60
CA GLN A 355 4.23 -1.04 -3.80
C GLN A 355 3.01 -1.88 -3.47
N ILE A 356 3.07 -2.68 -2.39
CA ILE A 356 1.92 -3.44 -1.86
C ILE A 356 1.51 -2.77 -0.55
N LYS A 357 0.43 -1.99 -0.58
CA LYS A 357 -0.06 -1.20 0.57
C LYS A 357 -1.55 -1.41 0.76
N LYS A 358 -2.11 -0.93 1.88
CA LYS A 358 -3.56 -1.05 2.14
C LYS A 358 -4.40 -0.51 0.98
N SER A 359 -3.98 0.60 0.34
CA SER A 359 -4.74 1.19 -0.76
C SER A 359 -4.80 0.28 -2.00
N THR A 360 -3.79 -0.56 -2.27
CA THR A 360 -3.84 -1.47 -3.42
C THR A 360 -4.93 -2.52 -3.27
N PHE A 361 -5.22 -2.98 -2.05
CA PHE A 361 -6.36 -3.84 -1.79
C PHE A 361 -7.68 -3.10 -2.00
N VAL A 362 -7.75 -1.85 -1.54
CA VAL A 362 -8.97 -1.02 -1.63
C VAL A 362 -9.32 -0.68 -3.07
N GLU A 363 -8.34 -0.20 -3.84
CA GLU A 363 -8.46 0.17 -5.25
C GLU A 363 -8.86 -1.01 -6.14
N ASN A 364 -8.64 -2.25 -5.69
CA ASN A 364 -8.96 -3.48 -6.43
C ASN A 364 -10.15 -4.26 -5.84
N GLY A 365 -11.01 -3.60 -5.06
CA GLY A 365 -12.27 -4.21 -4.56
C GLY A 365 -12.10 -5.22 -3.41
N LEU A 366 -10.91 -5.34 -2.84
CA LEU A 366 -10.60 -6.28 -1.76
C LEU A 366 -10.71 -5.68 -0.35
N SER A 367 -11.28 -4.47 -0.23
CA SER A 367 -11.42 -3.72 1.03
C SER A 367 -12.06 -4.53 2.14
N TYR A 368 -13.23 -5.12 1.88
CA TYR A 368 -14.00 -5.85 2.88
C TYR A 368 -13.22 -7.05 3.42
N MET A 369 -12.72 -7.89 2.51
CA MET A 369 -11.91 -9.06 2.85
C MET A 369 -10.67 -8.66 3.67
N PHE A 370 -9.97 -7.62 3.22
CA PHE A 370 -8.76 -7.15 3.88
C PHE A 370 -9.03 -6.66 5.31
N VAL A 371 -10.06 -5.84 5.51
CA VAL A 371 -10.42 -5.26 6.81
C VAL A 371 -11.00 -6.32 7.76
N GLN A 372 -11.81 -7.25 7.26
CA GLN A 372 -12.44 -8.25 8.11
C GLN A 372 -11.45 -9.30 8.60
N TYR A 373 -10.60 -9.83 7.71
CA TYR A 373 -9.79 -11.03 8.02
C TYR A 373 -8.33 -10.72 8.38
N TYR A 374 -7.73 -9.66 7.85
CA TYR A 374 -6.28 -9.46 7.98
C TYR A 374 -5.89 -8.20 8.75
N LYS A 375 -6.53 -7.07 8.46
CA LYS A 375 -6.25 -5.73 9.04
C LYS A 375 -4.79 -5.27 8.88
N SER A 376 -3.99 -6.01 8.13
CA SER A 376 -2.54 -5.82 7.97
C SER A 376 -2.10 -6.46 6.66
N VAL A 377 -1.32 -5.70 5.88
CA VAL A 377 -0.75 -6.17 4.61
C VAL A 377 0.17 -7.37 4.84
N SER A 378 1.06 -7.29 5.84
CA SER A 378 1.96 -8.39 6.18
C SER A 378 1.22 -9.68 6.54
N ARG A 379 0.07 -9.59 7.24
CA ARG A 379 -0.77 -10.76 7.56
C ARG A 379 -1.45 -11.33 6.32
N ALA A 380 -2.02 -10.46 5.47
CA ALA A 380 -2.64 -10.89 4.22
C ALA A 380 -1.65 -11.64 3.34
N ILE A 381 -0.50 -11.02 3.04
CA ILE A 381 0.55 -11.64 2.23
C ILE A 381 1.09 -12.91 2.89
N GLY A 382 1.35 -12.89 4.19
CA GLY A 382 1.86 -14.07 4.90
C GLY A 382 0.91 -15.26 4.90
N SER A 383 -0.41 -15.03 4.85
CA SER A 383 -1.39 -16.12 4.69
C SER A 383 -1.34 -16.74 3.30
N ALA A 384 -1.24 -15.91 2.25
CA ALA A 384 -1.24 -16.36 0.86
C ALA A 384 0.10 -16.98 0.42
N TYR A 385 1.20 -16.62 1.09
CA TYR A 385 2.58 -17.03 0.82
C TYR A 385 3.27 -17.56 2.10
N PRO A 386 2.87 -18.74 2.60
CA PRO A 386 3.38 -19.31 3.86
C PRO A 386 4.88 -19.65 3.84
N GLU A 387 5.48 -19.73 2.65
CA GLU A 387 6.92 -19.93 2.47
C GLU A 387 7.76 -18.69 2.81
N LEU A 388 7.15 -17.50 2.82
CA LEU A 388 7.82 -16.26 3.20
C LEU A 388 7.95 -16.19 4.72
N MET A 389 9.13 -15.82 5.20
CA MET A 389 9.36 -15.72 6.63
C MET A 389 8.69 -14.47 7.21
N PRO A 390 8.21 -14.49 8.47
CA PRO A 390 7.50 -13.34 9.06
C PRO A 390 8.27 -12.02 9.03
N TRP A 391 9.60 -12.06 9.17
CA TRP A 391 10.48 -10.88 9.10
C TRP A 391 10.74 -10.37 7.67
N GLU A 392 10.39 -11.13 6.64
CA GLU A 392 10.45 -10.67 5.24
C GLU A 392 9.27 -9.76 4.91
N LEU A 393 8.14 -9.97 5.59
CA LEU A 393 6.85 -9.34 5.30
C LEU A 393 6.67 -7.97 5.96
N GLY A 394 7.62 -7.54 6.79
CA GLY A 394 7.59 -6.25 7.47
C GLY A 394 8.03 -6.32 8.93
N SER A 395 7.62 -5.32 9.71
CA SER A 395 7.94 -5.27 11.14
C SER A 395 7.09 -6.28 11.90
N VAL A 396 7.75 -7.21 12.58
CA VAL A 396 7.09 -8.14 13.51
C VAL A 396 6.98 -7.50 14.91
N PRO A 397 5.98 -7.88 15.73
CA PRO A 397 5.84 -7.39 17.09
C PRO A 397 7.11 -7.60 17.92
N ASN A 398 7.40 -6.70 18.88
CA ASN A 398 8.58 -6.83 19.73
C ASN A 398 8.63 -8.17 20.48
N SER A 399 7.47 -8.69 20.88
CA SER A 399 7.33 -10.00 21.56
C SER A 399 7.80 -11.16 20.70
N PHE A 400 7.77 -11.05 19.36
CA PHE A 400 8.23 -12.09 18.44
C PHE A 400 9.73 -12.41 18.61
N TRP A 401 10.52 -11.43 19.08
CA TRP A 401 11.95 -11.55 19.31
C TRP A 401 12.32 -11.76 20.79
N GLN A 402 11.35 -11.90 21.69
CA GLN A 402 11.57 -12.01 23.13
C GLN A 402 11.33 -13.44 23.64
N GLY A 403 11.97 -13.78 24.76
CA GLY A 403 11.89 -15.11 25.37
C GLY A 403 12.65 -16.18 24.59
N ASP A 404 12.49 -17.44 24.99
CA ASP A 404 13.21 -18.57 24.41
C ASP A 404 12.85 -18.82 22.95
N GLU A 405 11.57 -18.62 22.58
CA GLU A 405 11.13 -18.72 21.19
C GLU A 405 11.64 -17.54 20.37
N GLY A 406 11.67 -16.33 20.93
CA GLY A 406 12.27 -15.18 20.28
C GLY A 406 13.76 -15.37 19.99
N ASN A 407 14.51 -15.96 20.92
CA ASN A 407 15.92 -16.32 20.71
C ASN A 407 16.07 -17.35 19.57
N ARG A 408 15.19 -18.36 19.51
CA ARG A 408 15.15 -19.31 18.38
C ARG A 408 14.83 -18.61 17.05
N ASN A 409 13.89 -17.67 17.05
CA ASN A 409 13.54 -16.87 15.87
C ASN A 409 14.71 -16.02 15.37
N ILE A 410 15.45 -15.38 16.27
CA ILE A 410 16.67 -14.62 15.94
C ILE A 410 17.67 -15.53 15.24
N VAL A 411 17.98 -16.70 15.82
CA VAL A 411 18.93 -17.67 15.26
C VAL A 411 18.46 -18.11 13.87
N ARG A 412 17.19 -18.50 13.76
CA ARG A 412 16.57 -18.92 12.48
C ARG A 412 16.65 -17.83 11.43
N ALA A 413 16.40 -16.57 11.80
CA ALA A 413 16.43 -15.43 10.89
C ALA A 413 17.85 -15.15 10.36
N VAL A 414 18.86 -15.14 11.23
CA VAL A 414 20.25 -14.94 10.82
C VAL A 414 20.76 -16.09 9.95
N GLN A 415 20.46 -17.34 10.33
CA GLN A 415 20.83 -18.52 9.54
C GLN A 415 20.13 -18.55 8.19
N TRP A 416 18.85 -18.16 8.14
CA TRP A 416 18.10 -18.02 6.91
C TRP A 416 18.71 -16.96 5.99
N MET A 417 19.07 -15.78 6.51
CA MET A 417 19.71 -14.71 5.74
C MET A 417 21.02 -15.19 5.10
N ILE A 418 21.90 -15.85 5.87
CA ILE A 418 23.17 -16.38 5.36
C ILE A 418 22.96 -17.44 4.27
N ARG A 419 21.98 -18.34 4.45
CA ARG A 419 21.62 -19.34 3.43
C ARG A 419 21.11 -18.68 2.15
N LYS A 420 20.24 -17.66 2.26
CA LYS A 420 19.74 -16.90 1.10
C LYS A 420 20.85 -16.18 0.34
N MET A 421 21.86 -15.68 1.05
CA MET A 421 23.03 -15.07 0.43
C MET A 421 23.99 -16.10 -0.21
N GLY A 422 23.79 -17.40 0.01
CA GLY A 422 24.69 -18.45 -0.50
C GLY A 422 26.09 -18.40 0.12
N ILE A 423 26.24 -17.83 1.32
CA ILE A 423 27.55 -17.66 1.97
C ILE A 423 27.87 -18.91 2.82
N PRO A 424 28.99 -19.60 2.58
CA PRO A 424 29.43 -20.66 3.47
C PRO A 424 29.82 -20.08 4.83
N ILE A 425 29.50 -20.80 5.91
CA ILE A 425 29.69 -20.33 7.30
C ILE A 425 31.15 -19.87 7.55
N SER A 426 32.12 -20.59 7.00
CA SER A 426 33.55 -20.29 7.13
C SER A 426 33.97 -18.96 6.46
N ALA A 427 33.20 -18.46 5.49
CA ALA A 427 33.49 -17.21 4.79
C ALA A 427 32.84 -15.98 5.45
N ILE A 428 31.94 -16.15 6.42
CA ILE A 428 31.24 -15.04 7.10
C ILE A 428 32.21 -13.94 7.59
N PRO A 429 33.33 -14.24 8.28
CA PRO A 429 34.28 -13.22 8.70
C PRO A 429 34.86 -12.41 7.53
N GLY A 430 35.16 -13.06 6.41
CA GLY A 430 35.65 -12.41 5.20
C GLY A 430 34.59 -11.50 4.58
N ARG A 431 33.34 -11.97 4.51
CA ARG A 431 32.19 -11.23 3.97
C ARG A 431 31.77 -10.02 4.82
N ILE A 432 32.13 -10.02 6.10
CA ILE A 432 31.95 -8.84 6.95
C ILE A 432 33.06 -7.81 6.68
N LYS A 433 34.31 -8.28 6.52
CA LYS A 433 35.46 -7.41 6.23
C LYS A 433 35.37 -6.73 4.87
N ASP A 434 34.90 -7.42 3.85
CA ASP A 434 34.68 -6.88 2.50
C ASP A 434 33.38 -6.07 2.37
N LYS A 435 32.61 -5.94 3.45
CA LYS A 435 31.30 -5.24 3.55
C LYS A 435 30.16 -5.87 2.73
N THR A 436 30.29 -7.13 2.29
CA THR A 436 29.16 -7.89 1.70
C THR A 436 28.04 -8.13 2.73
N ILE A 437 28.43 -8.40 3.98
CA ILE A 437 27.54 -8.43 5.15
C ILE A 437 27.75 -7.11 5.89
N SER A 438 26.86 -6.15 5.64
CA SER A 438 26.85 -4.84 6.27
C SER A 438 25.52 -4.56 6.96
N ARG A 439 25.39 -3.37 7.55
CA ARG A 439 24.13 -2.87 8.11
C ARG A 439 23.02 -2.85 7.05
N GLU A 440 23.36 -2.46 5.83
CA GLU A 440 22.46 -2.40 4.69
C GLU A 440 21.94 -3.79 4.31
N THR A 441 22.78 -4.83 4.41
CA THR A 441 22.37 -6.22 4.23
C THR A 441 21.26 -6.60 5.22
N PHE A 442 21.45 -6.33 6.52
CA PHE A 442 20.40 -6.61 7.51
C PHE A 442 19.09 -5.84 7.21
N LYS A 443 19.19 -4.60 6.72
CA LYS A 443 18.02 -3.83 6.29
C LYS A 443 17.32 -4.45 5.09
N GLN A 444 18.07 -4.87 4.08
CA GLN A 444 17.55 -5.51 2.88
C GLN A 444 16.79 -6.80 3.19
N TYR A 445 17.23 -7.55 4.21
CA TYR A 445 16.59 -8.80 4.64
C TYR A 445 15.57 -8.64 5.79
N GLY A 446 15.19 -7.41 6.16
CA GLY A 446 14.18 -7.17 7.21
C GLY A 446 14.68 -7.42 8.65
N LEU A 447 15.98 -7.54 8.85
CA LEU A 447 16.62 -7.89 10.13
C LEU A 447 17.26 -6.69 10.85
N SER A 448 16.94 -5.46 10.47
CA SER A 448 17.44 -4.25 11.12
C SER A 448 17.18 -4.24 12.63
N THR A 449 15.97 -4.62 13.06
CA THR A 449 15.61 -4.64 14.49
C THR A 449 16.48 -5.61 15.28
N VAL A 450 16.75 -6.79 14.70
CA VAL A 450 17.61 -7.81 15.31
C VAL A 450 19.03 -7.27 15.46
N PHE A 451 19.63 -6.80 14.36
CA PHE A 451 21.02 -6.33 14.39
C PHE A 451 21.21 -5.05 15.22
N GLU A 452 20.38 -4.02 14.99
CA GLU A 452 20.58 -2.69 15.57
C GLU A 452 20.11 -2.59 17.01
N ARG A 453 18.93 -3.15 17.33
CA ARG A 453 18.31 -2.98 18.66
C ARG A 453 18.69 -4.11 19.60
N LEU A 454 18.49 -5.37 19.19
CA LEU A 454 18.71 -6.52 20.07
C LEU A 454 20.20 -6.76 20.32
N PHE A 455 21.01 -6.68 19.28
CA PHE A 455 22.46 -6.91 19.37
C PHE A 455 23.30 -5.63 19.38
N LYS A 456 22.67 -4.45 19.48
CA LYS A 456 23.34 -3.14 19.61
C LYS A 456 24.44 -2.91 18.56
N LYS A 457 24.19 -3.34 17.33
CA LYS A 457 25.13 -3.25 16.19
C LYS A 457 26.43 -4.06 16.40
N ASN A 458 26.39 -5.08 17.25
CA ASN A 458 27.51 -5.98 17.51
C ASN A 458 27.37 -7.26 16.68
N MET A 459 28.08 -7.31 15.54
CA MET A 459 28.06 -8.48 14.64
C MET A 459 28.58 -9.75 15.32
N PHE A 460 29.60 -9.64 16.19
CA PHE A 460 30.14 -10.82 16.87
C PHE A 460 29.09 -11.47 17.78
N LEU A 461 28.42 -10.68 18.63
CA LEU A 461 27.39 -11.23 19.51
C LEU A 461 26.25 -11.87 18.71
N LEU A 462 25.84 -11.24 17.61
CA LEU A 462 24.78 -11.76 16.73
C LEU A 462 25.16 -13.11 16.10
N PHE A 463 26.35 -13.18 15.49
CA PHE A 463 26.80 -14.41 14.83
C PHE A 463 27.22 -15.49 15.82
N ASN A 464 27.72 -15.13 17.00
CA ASN A 464 27.99 -16.10 18.06
C ASN A 464 26.69 -16.66 18.66
N ALA A 465 25.60 -15.89 18.70
CA ALA A 465 24.29 -16.42 19.06
C ALA A 465 23.76 -17.39 17.98
N ALA A 466 23.90 -17.04 16.69
CA ALA A 466 23.43 -17.87 15.59
C ALA A 466 24.30 -19.12 15.31
N TYR A 467 25.59 -19.05 15.62
CA TYR A 467 26.59 -20.09 15.40
C TYR A 467 27.55 -20.17 16.59
N PRO A 468 27.10 -20.71 17.74
CA PRO A 468 27.90 -20.75 18.96
C PRO A 468 29.25 -21.43 18.76
N GLY A 469 30.34 -20.75 19.16
CA GLY A 469 31.69 -21.30 19.14
C GLY A 469 32.34 -21.44 17.75
N GLN A 470 31.66 -21.01 16.68
CA GLN A 470 32.21 -21.10 15.32
C GLN A 470 33.22 -19.99 14.99
N PHE A 471 33.15 -18.86 15.69
CA PHE A 471 33.95 -17.67 15.41
C PHE A 471 34.60 -17.13 16.68
N GLU A 472 35.82 -16.65 16.54
CA GLU A 472 36.47 -15.85 17.58
C GLU A 472 36.11 -14.37 17.45
N ILE A 473 36.13 -13.62 18.56
CA ILE A 473 35.73 -12.20 18.59
C ILE A 473 36.53 -11.30 17.62
N TRP A 474 37.79 -11.64 17.39
CA TRP A 474 38.69 -10.93 16.48
C TRP A 474 38.47 -11.28 14.98
N GLU A 475 37.69 -12.32 14.67
CA GLU A 475 37.40 -12.67 13.28
C GLU A 475 36.36 -11.74 12.67
N ILE A 476 35.34 -11.36 13.45
CA ILE A 476 34.12 -10.70 12.96
C ILE A 476 34.13 -9.19 13.19
N GLY A 477 34.78 -8.69 14.25
CA GLY A 477 34.63 -7.30 14.64
C GLY A 477 35.85 -6.71 15.32
N LYS A 478 35.75 -5.40 15.61
CA LYS A 478 36.76 -4.70 16.39
C LYS A 478 36.65 -5.14 17.85
N VAL A 479 37.70 -5.80 18.32
CA VAL A 479 37.77 -6.24 19.71
C VAL A 479 37.96 -5.02 20.62
N PRO A 480 37.13 -4.85 21.67
CA PRO A 480 37.32 -3.81 22.67
C PRO A 480 38.73 -3.82 23.26
N GLY A 481 39.29 -2.64 23.57
CA GLY A 481 40.67 -2.54 24.02
C GLY A 481 40.93 -3.29 25.34
N ASP A 482 40.00 -3.16 26.28
CA ASP A 482 39.97 -3.81 27.60
C ASP A 482 39.86 -5.34 27.53
N TYR A 483 39.30 -5.91 26.46
CA TYR A 483 39.29 -7.37 26.26
C TYR A 483 40.69 -7.99 26.31
N TRP A 484 41.70 -7.26 25.84
CA TRP A 484 43.09 -7.68 25.79
C TRP A 484 43.87 -7.45 27.10
N ASP A 485 43.23 -6.90 28.13
CA ASP A 485 43.86 -6.75 29.46
C ASP A 485 44.09 -8.12 30.12
N ASP A 486 43.33 -9.15 29.70
CA ASP A 486 43.57 -10.56 30.03
C ASP A 486 44.54 -11.19 29.02
N LEU A 487 45.79 -11.37 29.44
CA LEU A 487 46.86 -11.93 28.62
C LEU A 487 46.58 -13.37 28.15
N LEU A 488 45.76 -14.16 28.87
CA LEU A 488 45.39 -15.50 28.40
C LEU A 488 44.62 -15.45 27.08
N ARG A 489 43.78 -14.42 26.90
CA ARG A 489 43.03 -14.21 25.65
C ARG A 489 43.96 -13.80 24.51
N ALA A 490 44.97 -12.98 24.80
CA ALA A 490 45.98 -12.59 23.83
C ALA A 490 46.83 -13.80 23.39
N TYR A 491 47.20 -14.69 24.33
CA TYR A 491 47.89 -15.94 24.02
C TYR A 491 47.03 -16.91 23.20
N ARG A 492 45.74 -17.03 23.51
CA ARG A 492 44.80 -17.82 22.72
C ARG A 492 44.68 -17.27 21.29
N ALA A 493 44.61 -15.95 21.12
CA ALA A 493 44.58 -15.31 19.81
C ALA A 493 45.87 -15.56 19.00
N ALA A 494 47.04 -15.51 19.65
CA ALA A 494 48.31 -15.87 19.02
C ALA A 494 48.30 -17.34 18.56
N LEU A 495 47.92 -18.28 19.44
CA LEU A 495 47.82 -19.70 19.10
C LEU A 495 46.85 -19.98 17.94
N TRP A 496 45.73 -19.25 17.91
CA TRP A 496 44.76 -19.34 16.82
C TRP A 496 45.38 -18.96 15.46
N ILE A 497 46.29 -17.98 15.39
CA ILE A 497 47.01 -17.65 14.15
C ILE A 497 47.85 -18.85 13.67
N CYS A 498 48.54 -19.55 14.58
CA CYS A 498 49.30 -20.75 14.23
C CYS A 498 48.41 -21.84 13.62
N LYS A 499 47.23 -22.06 14.21
CA LYS A 499 46.25 -23.02 13.66
C LYS A 499 45.80 -22.62 12.25
N LYS A 500 45.53 -21.34 11.99
CA LYS A 500 45.14 -20.85 10.66
C LYS A 500 46.27 -20.96 9.62
N GLU A 501 47.52 -20.69 10.01
CA GLU A 501 48.69 -20.81 9.14
C GLU A 501 49.23 -22.26 9.03
N ARG A 502 48.51 -23.24 9.62
CA ARG A 502 48.86 -24.67 9.67
C ARG A 502 50.27 -24.90 10.23
N ILE A 503 50.57 -24.26 11.35
CA ILE A 503 51.83 -24.37 12.07
C ILE A 503 51.59 -25.18 13.35
N ASP A 504 52.33 -26.28 13.47
CA ASP A 504 52.35 -27.12 14.67
C ASP A 504 52.92 -26.33 15.86
N GLU A 505 52.31 -26.49 17.03
CA GLU A 505 52.68 -25.84 18.29
C GLU A 505 54.17 -26.07 18.61
N LYS A 506 54.67 -27.28 18.37
CA LYS A 506 56.09 -27.64 18.60
C LYS A 506 57.06 -26.95 17.64
N LYS A 507 56.56 -26.39 16.53
CA LYS A 507 57.36 -25.75 15.48
C LYS A 507 57.23 -24.22 15.48
N ILE A 508 56.54 -23.63 16.45
CA ILE A 508 56.31 -22.18 16.52
C ILE A 508 57.65 -21.41 16.57
N ALA A 509 58.60 -21.83 17.42
CA ALA A 509 59.91 -21.18 17.52
C ALA A 509 60.66 -21.20 16.18
N LYS A 510 60.66 -22.36 15.50
CA LYS A 510 61.24 -22.50 14.15
C LYS A 510 60.52 -21.60 13.14
N ALA A 511 59.19 -21.52 13.18
CA ALA A 511 58.40 -20.72 12.25
C ALA A 511 58.63 -19.20 12.43
N ILE A 512 58.93 -18.73 13.63
CA ILE A 512 59.37 -17.35 13.88
C ILE A 512 60.78 -17.14 13.29
N ARG A 513 61.73 -18.04 13.57
CA ARG A 513 63.12 -17.97 13.07
C ARG A 513 63.18 -17.95 11.53
N THR A 514 62.39 -18.78 10.87
CA THR A 514 62.32 -18.85 9.39
C THR A 514 61.43 -17.76 8.77
N LYS A 515 60.99 -16.75 9.53
CA LYS A 515 60.12 -15.65 9.09
C LYS A 515 58.80 -16.10 8.44
N ARG A 516 58.30 -17.29 8.81
CA ARG A 516 56.98 -17.79 8.39
C ARG A 516 55.85 -17.13 9.20
N ILE A 517 56.11 -16.84 10.49
CA ILE A 517 55.28 -15.96 11.32
C ILE A 517 55.97 -14.60 11.40
N ARG A 518 55.28 -13.54 11.00
CA ARG A 518 55.78 -12.16 11.05
C ARG A 518 54.76 -11.23 11.69
N LYS A 519 55.14 -9.98 11.94
CA LYS A 519 54.21 -8.94 12.42
C LYS A 519 53.07 -8.72 11.41
N GLU A 520 53.37 -8.84 10.12
CA GLU A 520 52.38 -8.75 9.04
C GLU A 520 51.36 -9.91 9.10
N THR A 521 51.74 -11.07 9.63
CA THR A 521 50.80 -12.18 9.87
C THR A 521 49.74 -11.79 10.91
N PHE A 522 50.13 -11.12 12.00
CA PHE A 522 49.17 -10.59 12.97
C PHE A 522 48.32 -9.46 12.37
N ALA A 523 48.91 -8.60 11.54
CA ALA A 523 48.17 -7.54 10.83
C ALA A 523 47.13 -8.11 9.86
N LYS A 524 47.47 -9.17 9.10
CA LYS A 524 46.56 -9.90 8.19
C LYS A 524 45.28 -10.35 8.90
N TYR A 525 45.37 -10.75 10.16
CA TYR A 525 44.23 -11.19 10.97
C TYR A 525 43.63 -10.08 11.85
N GLY A 526 44.05 -8.83 11.74
CA GLY A 526 43.53 -7.72 12.54
C GLY A 526 44.02 -7.71 14.01
N LEU A 527 45.02 -8.53 14.33
CA LEU A 527 45.58 -8.69 15.68
C LEU A 527 46.87 -7.89 15.91
N GLY A 528 47.30 -7.08 14.94
CA GLY A 528 48.49 -6.23 15.09
C GLY A 528 48.40 -5.23 16.26
N GLY A 529 47.21 -4.69 16.53
CA GLY A 529 46.97 -3.80 17.68
C GLY A 529 47.13 -4.52 19.03
N MET A 530 46.66 -5.77 19.11
CA MET A 530 46.87 -6.62 20.28
C MET A 530 48.37 -6.95 20.44
N LEU A 531 49.06 -7.31 19.35
CA LEU A 531 50.49 -7.62 19.39
C LEU A 531 51.30 -6.42 19.91
N LYS A 532 50.96 -5.21 19.47
CA LYS A 532 51.56 -3.97 19.97
C LYS A 532 51.24 -3.72 21.44
N LYS A 533 49.98 -3.85 21.85
CA LYS A 533 49.51 -3.53 23.21
C LYS A 533 50.03 -4.53 24.26
N CYS A 534 49.89 -5.82 24.00
CA CYS A 534 50.14 -6.88 24.98
C CYS A 534 51.59 -7.35 24.99
N PHE A 535 52.28 -7.24 23.84
CA PHE A 535 53.58 -7.88 23.64
C PHE A 535 54.65 -6.94 23.08
N ASP A 536 54.42 -5.62 23.01
CA ASP A 536 55.36 -4.62 22.48
C ASP A 536 55.88 -4.94 21.05
N ASN A 537 55.04 -5.56 20.21
CA ASN A 537 55.43 -6.09 18.88
C ASN A 537 56.46 -7.22 18.90
N ASP A 538 56.67 -7.88 20.04
CA ASP A 538 57.58 -9.02 20.18
C ASP A 538 56.83 -10.34 19.93
N LEU A 539 57.23 -11.05 18.88
CA LEU A 539 56.64 -12.33 18.50
C LEU A 539 56.98 -13.44 19.51
N TYR A 540 58.17 -13.42 20.11
CA TYR A 540 58.54 -14.44 21.11
C TYR A 540 57.70 -14.28 22.37
N LYS A 541 57.48 -13.04 22.84
CA LYS A 541 56.57 -12.78 23.97
C LYS A 541 55.15 -13.25 23.71
N ALA A 542 54.64 -13.10 22.48
CA ALA A 542 53.29 -13.50 22.10
C ALA A 542 53.07 -15.03 22.09
N TYR A 543 54.13 -15.82 21.95
CA TYR A 543 54.08 -17.28 21.94
C TYR A 543 54.80 -17.93 23.13
N LEU A 544 55.27 -17.14 24.09
CA LEU A 544 56.14 -17.58 25.17
C LEU A 544 55.62 -18.80 25.96
N PRO A 545 54.32 -18.91 26.30
CA PRO A 545 53.78 -20.10 26.98
C PRO A 545 53.96 -21.42 26.20
N TYR A 546 54.13 -21.34 24.89
CA TYR A 546 54.24 -22.49 23.99
C TYR A 546 55.68 -22.77 23.51
N ILE A 547 56.62 -21.87 23.83
CA ILE A 547 58.04 -21.97 23.45
C ILE A 547 58.90 -22.45 24.64
N LEU A 548 58.43 -22.30 25.88
CA LEU A 548 59.21 -22.63 27.08
C LEU A 548 59.24 -24.15 27.40
N PRO A 549 60.37 -24.69 27.92
CA PRO A 549 60.56 -26.13 28.04
C PRO A 549 59.98 -26.80 29.31
N LYS A 550 59.73 -26.05 30.40
CA LYS A 550 59.34 -26.60 31.72
C LYS A 550 58.13 -25.90 32.37
N LYS A 551 57.26 -26.69 33.01
CA LYS A 551 55.97 -26.26 33.61
C LYS A 551 56.11 -25.29 34.81
N GLN A 552 57.22 -25.37 35.55
CA GLN A 552 57.52 -24.50 36.71
C GLN A 552 57.90 -23.06 36.29
N ASP A 553 58.60 -22.90 35.16
CA ASP A 553 58.98 -21.57 34.64
C ASP A 553 57.77 -20.81 34.07
N VAL A 554 56.76 -21.55 33.58
CA VAL A 554 55.47 -21.00 33.15
C VAL A 554 54.66 -20.46 34.34
N GLU A 555 54.62 -21.17 35.48
CA GLU A 555 53.95 -20.68 36.70
C GLU A 555 54.63 -19.43 37.28
N LEU A 556 55.97 -19.40 37.31
CA LEU A 556 56.76 -18.24 37.72
C LEU A 556 56.54 -17.04 36.79
N PHE A 557 56.52 -17.26 35.47
CA PHE A 557 56.24 -16.23 34.49
C PHE A 557 54.81 -15.70 34.58
N MET A 558 53.82 -16.58 34.72
CA MET A 558 52.41 -16.18 34.89
C MET A 558 52.18 -15.42 36.20
N ARG A 559 52.87 -15.78 37.29
CA ARG A 559 52.88 -15.00 38.54
C ARG A 559 53.44 -13.58 38.35
N ASP A 560 54.55 -13.45 37.63
CA ASP A 560 55.19 -12.14 37.38
C ASP A 560 54.37 -11.26 36.41
N VAL A 561 53.65 -11.86 35.45
CA VAL A 561 52.70 -11.18 34.57
C VAL A 561 51.49 -10.66 35.37
N ILE A 562 50.88 -11.50 36.23
CA ILE A 562 49.78 -11.10 37.11
C ILE A 562 50.19 -9.97 38.07
N LEU A 563 51.39 -10.06 38.65
CA LEU A 563 51.97 -9.00 39.50
C LEU A 563 52.12 -7.67 38.74
N GLN A 564 52.49 -7.71 37.45
CA GLN A 564 52.53 -6.50 36.62
C GLN A 564 51.15 -5.89 36.38
N THR A 565 50.11 -6.70 36.14
CA THR A 565 48.74 -6.21 35.92
C THR A 565 48.16 -5.60 37.20
N ILE A 566 48.44 -6.18 38.37
CA ILE A 566 48.03 -5.65 39.68
C ILE A 566 48.73 -4.31 39.97
N ILE A 567 50.04 -4.21 39.73
CA ILE A 567 50.80 -2.96 39.92
C ILE A 567 50.31 -1.86 38.97
N GLN A 568 50.00 -2.19 37.71
CA GLN A 568 49.46 -1.22 36.75
C GLN A 568 48.05 -0.76 37.11
N LYS A 569 47.20 -1.64 37.66
CA LYS A 569 45.87 -1.29 38.15
C LYS A 569 45.97 -0.35 39.35
N GLN A 570 46.82 -0.64 40.33
CA GLN A 570 47.01 0.26 41.48
C GLN A 570 47.62 1.62 41.12
N ILE A 571 48.53 1.69 40.15
CA ILE A 571 49.04 2.97 39.63
C ILE A 571 47.93 3.77 38.92
N ARG A 572 46.97 3.08 38.28
CA ARG A 572 45.83 3.68 37.58
C ARG A 572 44.76 4.19 38.56
N ASP A 573 44.51 3.45 39.64
CA ASP A 573 43.57 3.83 40.72
C ASP A 573 44.10 5.01 41.56
N LEU A 574 45.42 5.21 41.61
CA LEU A 574 46.08 6.36 42.26
C LEU A 574 46.13 7.64 41.37
N GLN A 575 45.55 7.63 40.17
CA GLN A 575 45.46 8.79 39.28
C GLN A 575 43.97 9.20 39.12
N PRO A 576 43.55 10.40 39.58
CA PRO A 576 42.12 10.72 39.62
C PRO A 576 41.54 11.09 38.25
N SER A 577 40.40 10.48 37.91
CA SER A 577 39.59 10.75 36.72
C SER A 577 38.36 11.61 37.07
N THR A 578 38.48 12.94 37.00
CA THR A 578 37.42 13.93 36.65
C THR A 578 37.82 15.36 37.06
N GLY A 579 37.28 16.36 36.35
CA GLY A 579 37.69 17.78 36.41
C GLY A 579 37.38 18.53 37.71
N LEU A 580 36.35 18.14 38.49
CA LEU A 580 35.94 18.86 39.70
C LEU A 580 36.93 18.64 40.87
N MET A 581 37.52 17.44 40.98
CA MET A 581 38.49 17.10 42.04
C MET A 581 39.89 17.72 41.82
N LYS A 582 40.21 18.17 40.61
CA LYS A 582 41.44 18.96 40.34
C LYS A 582 41.37 20.35 40.97
N LEU A 583 40.19 20.96 41.00
CA LEU A 583 39.97 22.29 41.59
C LEU A 583 40.05 22.23 43.12
N VAL A 584 39.39 21.23 43.72
CA VAL A 584 39.40 21.00 45.18
C VAL A 584 40.81 20.65 45.69
N ARG A 585 41.60 19.86 44.93
CA ARG A 585 43.01 19.56 45.27
C ARG A 585 43.96 20.75 45.15
N HIS A 586 43.73 21.66 44.20
CA HIS A 586 44.58 22.84 44.02
C HIS A 586 44.38 23.86 45.14
N LEU A 587 43.13 23.99 45.62
CA LEU A 587 42.75 24.96 46.64
C LEU A 587 43.08 24.53 48.08
N PHE A 588 42.96 23.24 48.42
CA PHE A 588 43.05 22.81 49.84
C PHE A 588 44.28 21.97 50.24
N PHE A 589 45.01 21.33 49.31
CA PHE A 589 45.99 20.29 49.70
C PHE A 589 47.35 20.34 48.98
N LYS A 590 47.75 21.51 48.46
CA LYS A 590 48.96 21.68 47.63
C LYS A 590 50.28 21.27 48.32
N THR A 591 50.35 21.38 49.65
CA THR A 591 51.58 21.10 50.41
C THR A 591 51.62 19.69 51.02
N LEU A 592 50.50 19.14 51.49
CA LEU A 592 50.46 17.85 52.22
C LEU A 592 50.44 16.60 51.34
N LEU A 593 49.77 16.61 50.18
CA LEU A 593 49.65 15.39 49.34
C LEU A 593 50.86 15.14 48.44
N SER A 594 51.77 16.10 48.31
CA SER A 594 52.86 15.99 47.34
C SER A 594 54.00 15.07 47.78
N SER A 595 54.16 14.78 49.08
CA SER A 595 55.22 13.91 49.59
C SER A 595 54.81 12.43 49.55
N VAL A 596 53.59 12.08 49.99
CA VAL A 596 53.12 10.69 50.09
C VAL A 596 52.90 10.05 48.72
N GLU A 597 52.26 10.75 47.77
CA GLU A 597 52.07 10.25 46.39
C GLU A 597 53.41 10.03 45.68
N ARG A 598 54.39 10.93 45.89
CA ARG A 598 55.71 10.81 45.27
C ARG A 598 56.48 9.60 45.78
N THR A 599 56.24 9.13 47.00
CA THR A 599 56.97 8.00 47.61
C THR A 599 56.34 6.65 47.23
N GLN A 600 55.02 6.52 47.28
CA GLN A 600 54.31 5.29 46.88
C GLN A 600 54.40 5.03 45.37
N ILE A 601 54.24 6.05 44.52
CA ILE A 601 54.39 5.88 43.06
C ILE A 601 55.84 5.50 42.72
N ARG A 602 56.84 6.09 43.41
CA ARG A 602 58.24 5.69 43.22
C ARG A 602 58.51 4.25 43.67
N PHE A 603 57.88 3.80 44.76
CA PHE A 603 57.98 2.43 45.23
C PHE A 603 57.42 1.43 44.19
N TYR A 604 56.19 1.64 43.71
CA TYR A 604 55.60 0.78 42.69
C TYR A 604 56.36 0.80 41.36
N ARG A 605 56.90 1.96 40.94
CA ARG A 605 57.76 2.06 39.73
C ARG A 605 59.10 1.31 39.89
N ARG A 606 59.68 1.28 41.10
CA ARG A 606 60.90 0.50 41.39
C ARG A 606 60.63 -1.00 41.31
N ILE A 607 59.50 -1.46 41.85
CA ILE A 607 59.09 -2.87 41.76
C ILE A 607 58.84 -3.24 40.30
N GLN A 608 58.14 -2.41 39.54
CA GLN A 608 57.88 -2.61 38.11
C GLN A 608 59.20 -2.76 37.31
N LYS A 609 60.22 -1.95 37.61
CA LYS A 609 61.53 -2.03 36.97
C LYS A 609 62.22 -3.37 37.26
N ARG A 610 62.20 -3.85 38.51
CA ARG A 610 62.79 -5.13 38.90
C ARG A 610 62.07 -6.33 38.29
N VAL A 611 60.75 -6.28 38.14
CA VAL A 611 59.97 -7.34 37.46
C VAL A 611 60.29 -7.34 35.96
N LYS A 612 60.36 -6.17 35.30
CA LYS A 612 60.78 -6.08 33.89
C LYS A 612 62.18 -6.64 33.65
N GLN A 613 63.12 -6.37 34.55
CA GLN A 613 64.47 -6.88 34.46
C GLN A 613 64.52 -8.41 34.57
N ARG A 614 63.82 -8.99 35.55
CA ARG A 614 63.73 -10.46 35.70
C ARG A 614 63.10 -11.15 34.50
N MET A 615 62.03 -10.59 33.94
CA MET A 615 61.44 -11.12 32.69
C MET A 615 62.44 -11.05 31.52
N GLY A 616 63.21 -9.98 31.41
CA GLY A 616 64.25 -9.83 30.39
C GLY A 616 65.38 -10.84 30.53
N GLU A 617 65.86 -11.06 31.76
CA GLU A 617 66.89 -12.06 32.08
C GLU A 617 66.41 -13.50 31.83
N MET A 618 65.13 -13.77 32.06
CA MET A 618 64.54 -15.09 31.80
C MET A 618 64.39 -15.37 30.30
N VAL A 619 63.95 -14.37 29.53
CA VAL A 619 63.92 -14.45 28.05
C VAL A 619 65.34 -14.66 27.51
N HIS A 620 66.33 -13.96 28.05
CA HIS A 620 67.72 -14.09 27.61
C HIS A 620 68.31 -15.48 27.89
N ARG A 621 67.97 -16.09 29.04
CA ARG A 621 68.38 -17.46 29.39
C ARG A 621 67.80 -18.50 28.44
N VAL A 622 66.51 -18.38 28.13
CA VAL A 622 65.83 -19.29 27.18
C VAL A 622 66.41 -19.18 25.78
N MET A 623 66.85 -17.99 25.38
CA MET A 623 67.55 -17.79 24.11
C MET A 623 68.94 -18.42 24.08
N GLN A 624 69.61 -18.60 25.22
CA GLN A 624 70.94 -19.22 25.31
C GLN A 624 70.90 -20.75 25.47
N GLU A 625 69.82 -21.30 26.05
CA GLU A 625 69.66 -22.76 26.22
C GLU A 625 69.12 -23.48 24.96
N GLN A 626 68.77 -22.75 23.90
CA GLN A 626 68.26 -23.29 22.62
C GLN A 626 69.20 -23.06 21.42
N ASP A 627 70.37 -22.48 21.64
CA ASP A 627 71.53 -22.57 20.75
C ASP A 627 72.38 -23.77 21.19
#